data_AF-A0A9D5RXA5-F1
#
_entry.id   AF-A0A9D5RXA5-F1
#
_cell.length_a   1.000
_cell.length_b   1.000
_cell.length_c   1.000
_cell.angle_alpha   90.00
_cell.angle_beta   90.00
_cell.angle_gamma   90.00
#
_symmetry.space_group_name_H-M   'P 1'
#
loop_
_entity.id
_entity.type
_entity.pdbx_description
1 polymer ?
#
loop_
_entity_poly.entity_id
_entity_poly.type
_entity_poly.pdbx_seq_one_letter_code
_entity_poly.pdbx_strand_id
1 'polypeptide(L)'
;MLGKPKKGKGLFFEFKKFITRGNIIDLAVGVIIGGAFSAIVTALTNKIIMPLINLIIHTATGGKGINLITILNGEPQFVTQDGAEVANAKCIFIDWGAFIEAVINFLLIAMVLFAIIKIFNAIHDKKEKLDAKALEAYYQKHPEERPVEPVPEEPKPTELDVLNEIRDLLKETKENKKEK
;
A
#
# COMPACT_ATOMS: atom_id res chain seq x y z
N MET A 1 39.55 -35.99 -29.49
CA MET A 1 38.22 -35.37 -29.56
C MET A 1 38.11 -34.33 -28.44
N LEU A 2 38.28 -33.04 -28.75
CA LEU A 2 38.17 -31.97 -27.75
C LEU A 2 36.73 -31.45 -27.73
N GLY A 3 36.01 -31.70 -26.63
CA GLY A 3 34.66 -31.23 -26.39
C GLY A 3 34.61 -29.71 -26.27
N LYS A 4 33.68 -29.07 -27.00
CA LYS A 4 33.48 -27.61 -26.99
C LYS A 4 33.06 -27.13 -25.59
N PRO A 5 33.53 -25.96 -25.11
CA PRO A 5 33.12 -25.39 -23.83
C PRO A 5 31.63 -25.02 -23.83
N LYS A 6 30.92 -25.45 -22.79
CA LYS A 6 29.49 -25.19 -22.58
C LYS A 6 29.29 -23.69 -22.35
N LYS A 7 28.57 -23.03 -23.26
CA LYS A 7 28.23 -21.59 -23.20
C LYS A 7 27.46 -21.32 -21.89
N GLY A 8 28.10 -20.63 -20.94
CA GLY A 8 27.47 -20.19 -19.70
C GLY A 8 26.24 -19.34 -20.01
N LYS A 9 25.11 -19.65 -19.39
CA LYS A 9 23.88 -18.87 -19.56
C LYS A 9 24.14 -17.49 -18.92
N GLY A 10 24.30 -16.46 -19.74
CA GLY A 10 24.72 -15.13 -19.27
C GLY A 10 23.76 -14.49 -18.27
N LEU A 11 24.22 -13.39 -17.65
CA LEU A 11 23.53 -12.60 -16.62
C LEU A 11 22.03 -12.39 -16.86
N PHE A 12 21.60 -12.25 -18.12
CA PHE A 12 20.20 -12.10 -18.52
C PHE A 12 19.34 -13.33 -18.18
N PHE A 13 19.88 -14.55 -18.31
CA PHE A 13 19.18 -15.77 -17.92
C PHE A 13 19.04 -15.87 -16.40
N GLU A 14 20.06 -15.46 -15.65
CA GLU A 14 20.02 -15.39 -14.18
C GLU A 14 19.03 -14.33 -13.70
N PHE A 15 18.99 -13.17 -14.37
CA PHE A 15 18.02 -12.10 -14.12
C PHE A 15 16.59 -12.56 -14.42
N LYS A 16 16.35 -13.21 -15.56
CA LYS A 16 15.04 -13.79 -15.89
C LYS A 16 14.62 -14.83 -14.84
N LYS A 17 15.54 -15.69 -14.40
CA LYS A 17 15.30 -16.68 -13.34
C LYS A 17 15.08 -16.03 -11.97
N PHE A 18 15.63 -14.84 -11.74
CA PHE A 18 15.40 -14.06 -10.53
C PHE A 18 13.99 -13.46 -10.50
N ILE A 19 13.61 -12.70 -11.52
CA ILE A 19 12.28 -12.04 -11.57
C ILE A 19 11.12 -13.03 -11.63
N THR A 20 11.31 -14.20 -12.25
CA THR A 20 10.26 -15.23 -12.32
C THR A 20 10.01 -15.96 -10.99
N ARG A 21 10.76 -15.68 -9.93
CA ARG A 21 10.35 -16.06 -8.56
C ARG A 21 9.14 -15.19 -8.20
N GLY A 22 7.94 -15.71 -8.45
CA GLY A 22 6.67 -14.97 -8.57
C GLY A 22 6.41 -13.86 -7.56
N ASN A 23 6.88 -13.98 -6.31
CA ASN A 23 6.71 -12.96 -5.28
C ASN A 23 7.45 -11.62 -5.54
N ILE A 24 8.47 -11.59 -6.42
CA ILE A 24 9.30 -10.39 -6.63
C ILE A 24 8.65 -9.40 -7.58
N ILE A 25 7.96 -9.88 -8.62
CA ILE A 25 7.34 -8.99 -9.63
C ILE A 25 6.18 -8.22 -8.99
N ASP A 26 5.31 -8.89 -8.25
CA ASP A 26 4.14 -8.25 -7.63
C ASP A 26 4.58 -7.23 -6.56
N LEU A 27 5.63 -7.55 -5.79
CA LEU A 27 6.23 -6.61 -4.85
C LEU A 27 6.85 -5.39 -5.56
N ALA A 28 7.59 -5.61 -6.65
CA ALA A 28 8.20 -4.53 -7.42
C ALA A 28 7.16 -3.59 -8.04
N VAL A 29 6.08 -4.16 -8.60
CA VAL A 29 4.97 -3.40 -9.17
C VAL A 29 4.26 -2.60 -8.08
N GLY A 30 4.00 -3.20 -6.91
CA GLY A 30 3.39 -2.52 -5.77
C GLY A 30 4.20 -1.30 -5.29
N VAL A 31 5.53 -1.43 -5.20
CA VAL A 31 6.41 -0.32 -4.78
C VAL A 31 6.44 0.81 -5.81
N ILE A 32 6.54 0.48 -7.11
CA ILE A 32 6.58 1.49 -8.18
C ILE A 32 5.26 2.26 -8.26
N ILE A 33 4.13 1.56 -8.22
CA ILE A 33 2.80 2.17 -8.25
C ILE A 33 2.56 3.00 -6.99
N GLY A 34 2.95 2.49 -5.81
CA GLY A 34 2.84 3.21 -4.56
C GLY A 34 3.62 4.54 -4.56
N GLY A 35 4.86 4.52 -5.08
CA GLY A 35 5.67 5.73 -5.22
C GLY A 35 5.07 6.75 -6.20
N ALA A 36 4.64 6.30 -7.38
CA ALA A 36 4.03 7.17 -8.38
C ALA A 36 2.72 7.80 -7.88
N PHE A 37 1.89 7.01 -7.19
CA PHE A 37 0.64 7.47 -6.63
C PHE A 37 0.85 8.49 -5.50
N SER A 38 1.80 8.23 -4.59
CA SER A 38 2.17 9.20 -3.55
C SER A 38 2.63 10.53 -4.14
N ALA A 39 3.37 10.51 -5.26
CA ALA A 39 3.78 11.73 -5.95
C ALA A 39 2.59 12.53 -6.51
N ILE A 40 1.57 11.85 -7.06
CA ILE A 40 0.34 12.50 -7.54
C ILE A 40 -0.42 13.16 -6.39
N VAL A 41 -0.59 12.45 -5.27
CA VAL A 41 -1.28 12.99 -4.08
C VAL A 41 -0.52 14.18 -3.50
N THR A 42 0.81 14.09 -3.44
CA THR A 42 1.67 15.19 -2.99
C THR A 42 1.54 16.39 -3.91
N ALA A 43 1.54 16.19 -5.23
CA ALA A 43 1.37 17.27 -6.20
C ALA A 43 -0.02 17.94 -6.08
N LEU A 44 -1.09 17.16 -5.90
CA LEU A 44 -2.45 17.69 -5.68
C LEU A 44 -2.49 18.52 -4.39
N THR A 45 -1.90 18.01 -3.31
CA THR A 45 -1.92 18.70 -2.01
C THR A 45 -1.12 20.00 -2.06
N ASN A 46 0.12 19.93 -2.54
CA ASN A 46 1.02 21.08 -2.58
C ASN A 46 0.59 22.15 -3.60
N LYS A 47 0.08 21.74 -4.77
CA LYS A 47 -0.24 22.69 -5.86
C LYS A 47 -1.66 23.20 -5.88
N ILE A 48 -2.60 22.50 -5.24
CA ILE A 48 -4.03 22.87 -5.29
C ILE A 48 -4.56 23.13 -3.88
N ILE A 49 -4.36 22.20 -2.95
CA ILE A 49 -4.95 22.32 -1.60
C ILE A 49 -4.23 23.39 -0.76
N MET A 50 -2.91 23.44 -0.77
CA MET A 50 -2.14 24.44 -0.01
C MET A 50 -2.47 25.89 -0.42
N PRO A 51 -2.51 26.26 -1.72
CA PRO A 51 -2.94 27.61 -2.11
C PRO A 51 -4.34 27.96 -1.62
N LEU A 52 -5.27 27.00 -1.63
CA LEU A 52 -6.64 27.21 -1.12
C LEU A 52 -6.66 27.40 0.39
N ILE A 53 -5.89 26.61 1.14
CA ILE A 53 -5.77 26.76 2.60
C ILE A 53 -5.12 28.09 2.96
N ASN A 54 -4.03 28.45 2.27
CA ASN A 54 -3.35 29.72 2.47
C ASN A 54 -4.27 30.91 2.16
N LEU A 55 -5.11 30.81 1.13
CA LEU A 55 -6.13 31.82 0.83
C LEU A 55 -7.18 31.93 1.95
N ILE A 56 -7.68 30.81 2.46
CA ILE A 56 -8.66 30.79 3.55
C ILE A 56 -8.06 31.37 4.83
N ILE A 57 -6.82 31.04 5.17
CA ILE A 57 -6.15 31.57 6.36
C ILE A 57 -5.84 33.05 6.18
N HIS A 58 -5.38 33.48 5.00
CA HIS A 58 -5.13 34.89 4.70
C HIS A 58 -6.41 35.72 4.85
N THR A 59 -7.54 35.22 4.35
CA THR A 59 -8.83 35.91 4.46
C THR A 59 -9.39 35.88 5.90
N ALA A 60 -9.24 34.76 6.62
CA ALA A 60 -9.70 34.62 8.00
C ALA A 60 -8.87 35.42 9.02
N THR A 61 -7.57 35.63 8.75
CA THR A 61 -6.62 36.28 9.67
C THR A 61 -6.33 37.74 9.27
N GLY A 62 -7.09 38.30 8.33
CA GLY A 62 -6.95 39.70 7.90
C GLY A 62 -5.60 40.02 7.24
N GLY A 63 -5.05 39.07 6.48
CA GLY A 63 -3.81 39.24 5.72
C GLY A 63 -2.53 38.80 6.43
N LYS A 64 -2.61 38.35 7.69
CA LYS A 64 -1.48 37.73 8.40
C LYS A 64 -1.45 36.24 8.06
N GLY A 65 -0.48 35.79 7.28
CA GLY A 65 -0.24 34.37 7.03
C GLY A 65 0.17 33.61 8.31
N ILE A 66 0.42 32.31 8.20
CA ILE A 66 0.87 31.42 9.31
C ILE A 66 2.35 31.67 9.67
N ASN A 67 2.85 32.90 9.59
CA ASN A 67 4.26 33.19 9.82
C ASN A 67 4.50 33.46 11.32
N LEU A 68 4.55 32.39 12.12
CA LEU A 68 4.99 32.43 13.51
C LEU A 68 6.49 32.11 13.58
N ILE A 69 7.33 33.10 13.34
CA ILE A 69 8.78 32.97 13.47
C ILE A 69 9.18 33.42 14.87
N THR A 70 9.69 32.49 15.69
CA THR A 70 10.31 32.82 16.98
C THR A 70 11.81 32.96 16.79
N ILE A 71 12.33 34.18 16.97
CA ILE A 71 13.76 34.48 16.83
C ILE A 71 14.41 34.27 18.21
N LEU A 72 15.34 33.33 18.30
CA LEU A 72 16.00 32.97 19.56
C LEU A 72 17.32 33.75 19.75
N ASN A 73 17.96 34.21 18.67
CA ASN A 73 19.07 35.18 18.72
C ASN A 73 19.38 35.80 17.34
N GLY A 74 19.65 37.11 17.29
CA GLY A 74 20.05 37.88 16.09
C GLY A 74 18.94 38.76 15.50
N GLU A 75 19.31 39.84 14.79
CA GLU A 75 18.33 40.64 14.03
C GLU A 75 17.91 39.89 12.75
N PRO A 76 16.61 39.81 12.44
CA PRO A 76 16.14 39.10 11.25
C PRO A 76 16.48 39.90 9.99
N GLN A 77 17.50 39.45 9.26
CA GLN A 77 17.67 39.81 7.85
C GLN A 77 17.16 38.66 6.99
N PHE A 78 15.91 38.78 6.56
CA PHE A 78 15.34 37.96 5.49
C PHE A 78 15.99 38.40 4.18
N VAL A 79 16.89 37.58 3.63
CA VAL A 79 17.42 37.79 2.28
C VAL A 79 16.63 36.88 1.35
N THR A 80 15.87 37.47 0.45
CA THR A 80 15.19 36.75 -0.62
C THR A 80 16.24 36.34 -1.65
N GLN A 81 16.55 35.05 -1.74
CA GLN A 81 17.28 34.51 -2.88
C GLN A 81 16.36 33.49 -3.56
N ASP A 82 16.09 33.71 -4.83
CA ASP A 82 15.27 32.82 -5.68
C ASP A 82 13.84 32.54 -5.16
N GLY A 83 13.21 33.54 -4.52
CA GLY A 83 11.81 33.46 -4.09
C GLY A 83 11.56 32.60 -2.84
N ALA A 84 12.62 32.13 -2.17
CA ALA A 84 12.55 31.57 -0.83
C ALA A 84 13.23 32.54 0.17
N GLU A 85 12.56 32.82 1.28
CA GLU A 85 13.17 33.54 2.41
C GLU A 85 14.12 32.58 3.12
N VAL A 86 15.41 32.64 2.77
CA VAL A 86 16.44 31.85 3.46
C VAL A 86 17.12 32.78 4.46
N ALA A 87 16.93 32.47 5.74
CA ALA A 87 17.59 33.19 6.81
C ALA A 87 19.12 32.99 6.74
N ASN A 88 19.85 34.11 6.89
CA ASN A 88 21.30 34.09 6.99
C ASN A 88 21.75 33.22 8.17
N ALA A 89 22.89 32.54 8.02
CA ALA A 89 23.53 31.66 9.01
C ALA A 89 23.92 32.32 10.36
N LYS A 90 23.45 33.54 10.65
CA LYS A 90 23.69 34.31 11.88
C LYS A 90 22.48 34.44 12.80
N CYS A 91 21.28 34.00 12.40
CA CYS A 91 20.14 33.95 13.29
C CYS A 91 19.68 32.51 13.53
N ILE A 92 19.45 32.16 14.80
CA ILE A 92 18.79 30.92 15.20
C ILE A 92 17.33 31.27 15.40
N PHE A 93 16.45 30.71 14.58
CA PHE A 93 15.00 30.91 14.65
C PHE A 93 14.30 29.57 14.51
N ILE A 94 13.12 29.48 15.12
CA ILE A 94 12.19 28.36 14.93
C ILE A 94 11.05 28.87 14.07
N ASP A 95 10.89 28.25 12.90
CA ASP A 95 9.76 28.48 12.00
C ASP A 95 8.60 27.55 12.39
N TRP A 96 7.74 28.04 13.28
CA TRP A 96 6.52 27.31 13.66
C TRP A 96 5.51 27.29 12.51
N GLY A 97 5.60 28.23 11.57
CA GLY A 97 4.78 28.26 10.36
C GLY A 97 5.06 27.06 9.47
N ALA A 98 6.32 26.85 9.10
CA ALA A 98 6.76 25.71 8.30
C ALA A 98 6.46 24.36 8.98
N PHE A 99 6.57 24.28 10.32
CA PHE A 99 6.22 23.07 11.05
C PHE A 99 4.71 22.77 10.99
N ILE A 100 3.86 23.77 11.25
CA ILE A 100 2.40 23.61 11.18
C ILE A 100 1.97 23.30 9.75
N GLU A 101 2.58 23.93 8.75
CA GLU A 101 2.37 23.63 7.33
C GLU A 101 2.70 22.16 7.02
N ALA A 102 3.85 21.65 7.48
CA ALA A 102 4.25 20.27 7.30
C ALA A 102 3.26 19.28 7.95
N VAL A 103 2.75 19.60 9.14
CA VAL A 103 1.74 18.79 9.84
C VAL A 103 0.41 18.78 9.08
N ILE A 104 -0.05 19.94 8.60
CA ILE A 104 -1.27 20.06 7.78
C ILE A 104 -1.12 19.26 6.48
N ASN A 105 0.05 19.35 5.82
CA ASN A 105 0.34 18.60 4.61
C ASN A 105 0.29 17.08 4.85
N PHE A 106 0.92 16.61 5.92
CA PHE A 106 0.91 15.19 6.28
C PHE A 106 -0.52 14.68 6.51
N LEU A 107 -1.34 15.42 7.26
CA LEU A 107 -2.74 15.06 7.53
C LEU A 107 -3.58 15.06 6.24
N LEU A 108 -3.35 15.99 5.32
CA LEU A 108 -4.04 16.03 4.04
C LEU A 108 -3.67 14.88 3.13
N ILE A 109 -2.37 14.57 2.98
CA ILE A 109 -1.92 13.42 2.19
C ILE A 109 -2.54 12.14 2.76
N ALA A 110 -2.52 11.96 4.08
CA ALA A 110 -3.15 10.83 4.74
C ALA A 110 -4.67 10.77 4.47
N MET A 111 -5.38 11.91 4.55
CA MET A 111 -6.81 12.00 4.26
C MET A 111 -7.13 11.64 2.80
N VAL A 112 -6.37 12.17 1.84
CA VAL A 112 -6.57 11.88 0.41
C VAL A 112 -6.27 10.41 0.12
N LEU A 113 -5.19 9.86 0.66
CA LEU A 113 -4.84 8.44 0.53
C LEU A 113 -5.96 7.55 1.07
N PHE A 114 -6.47 7.88 2.27
CA PHE A 114 -7.59 7.18 2.90
C PHE A 114 -8.87 7.25 2.05
N ALA A 115 -9.20 8.43 1.51
CA ALA A 115 -10.37 8.61 0.66
C ALA A 115 -10.30 7.72 -0.59
N ILE A 116 -9.13 7.63 -1.23
CA ILE A 116 -8.95 6.81 -2.43
C ILE A 116 -9.04 5.32 -2.10
N ILE A 117 -8.37 4.86 -1.04
CA ILE A 117 -8.49 3.46 -0.57
C ILE A 117 -9.94 3.13 -0.23
N LYS A 118 -10.67 4.05 0.42
CA LYS A 118 -12.09 3.90 0.74
C LYS A 118 -12.95 3.79 -0.51
N ILE A 119 -12.68 4.56 -1.57
CA ILE A 119 -13.40 4.46 -2.84
C ILE A 119 -13.12 3.12 -3.51
N PHE A 120 -11.86 2.69 -3.58
CA PHE A 120 -11.50 1.38 -4.14
C PHE A 120 -12.18 0.24 -3.39
N ASN A 121 -12.11 0.25 -2.06
CA ASN A 121 -12.79 -0.75 -1.23
C ASN A 121 -14.31 -0.71 -1.44
N ALA A 122 -14.92 0.48 -1.50
CA ALA A 122 -16.36 0.63 -1.72
C ALA A 122 -16.82 0.17 -3.12
N ILE A 123 -15.99 0.33 -4.16
CA ILE A 123 -16.29 -0.16 -5.51
C ILE A 123 -16.20 -1.68 -5.56
N HIS A 124 -15.16 -2.26 -4.95
CA HIS A 124 -15.00 -3.72 -4.88
C HIS A 124 -16.18 -4.38 -4.16
N ASP A 125 -16.55 -3.83 -3.00
CA ASP A 125 -17.66 -4.31 -2.17
C ASP A 125 -19.03 -4.22 -2.88
N LYS A 126 -19.22 -3.19 -3.72
CA LYS A 126 -20.42 -3.04 -4.55
C LYS A 126 -20.44 -4.02 -5.71
N LYS A 127 -19.30 -4.27 -6.36
CA LYS A 127 -19.19 -5.20 -7.47
C LYS A 127 -19.53 -6.63 -7.02
N GLU A 128 -18.98 -7.06 -5.89
CA GLU A 128 -19.24 -8.39 -5.33
C GLU A 128 -20.73 -8.61 -5.01
N LYS A 129 -21.41 -7.60 -4.45
CA LYS A 129 -22.85 -7.65 -4.17
C LYS A 129 -23.72 -7.60 -5.43
N LEU A 130 -23.26 -6.91 -6.48
CA LEU A 130 -23.94 -6.88 -7.78
C LEU A 130 -23.81 -8.23 -8.49
N ASP A 131 -22.61 -8.81 -8.49
CA ASP A 131 -22.33 -10.12 -9.07
C ASP A 131 -23.10 -11.22 -8.31
N ALA A 132 -23.14 -11.17 -6.97
CA ALA A 132 -23.94 -12.09 -6.16
C ALA A 132 -25.44 -11.99 -6.44
N LYS A 133 -25.99 -10.77 -6.55
CA LYS A 133 -27.41 -10.57 -6.87
C LYS A 133 -27.76 -10.97 -8.30
N ALA A 134 -26.87 -10.70 -9.25
CA ALA A 134 -27.05 -11.11 -10.64
C ALA A 134 -27.01 -12.63 -10.78
N LEU A 135 -26.12 -13.28 -10.03
CA LEU A 135 -26.00 -14.73 -9.96
C LEU A 135 -27.21 -15.38 -9.30
N GLU A 136 -27.70 -14.79 -8.20
CA GLU A 136 -28.92 -15.26 -7.53
C GLU A 136 -30.16 -15.11 -8.44
N ALA A 137 -30.28 -14.00 -9.17
CA ALA A 137 -31.33 -13.78 -10.17
C ALA A 137 -31.20 -14.71 -11.39
N TYR A 138 -29.98 -15.14 -11.75
CA TYR A 138 -29.73 -16.14 -12.79
C TYR A 138 -30.25 -17.52 -12.35
N TYR A 139 -29.94 -17.94 -11.13
CA TYR A 139 -30.42 -19.22 -10.57
C TYR A 139 -31.91 -19.26 -10.24
N GLN A 140 -32.53 -18.11 -9.98
CA GLN A 140 -33.99 -18.01 -9.90
C GLN A 140 -34.66 -18.32 -11.25
N LYS A 141 -33.99 -18.01 -12.37
CA LYS A 141 -34.50 -18.24 -13.73
C LYS A 141 -34.12 -19.60 -14.32
N HIS A 142 -32.98 -20.17 -13.89
CA HIS A 142 -32.48 -21.48 -14.29
C HIS A 142 -32.21 -22.33 -13.03
N PRO A 143 -33.26 -22.80 -12.36
CA PRO A 143 -33.14 -23.51 -11.07
C PRO A 143 -32.36 -24.82 -11.18
N GLU A 144 -32.30 -25.43 -12.37
CA GLU A 144 -31.50 -26.64 -12.63
C GLU A 144 -29.99 -26.39 -12.74
N GLU A 145 -29.57 -25.15 -13.04
CA GLU A 145 -28.14 -24.77 -13.15
C GLU A 145 -27.60 -24.16 -11.86
N ARG A 146 -28.44 -24.03 -10.83
CA ARG A 146 -27.98 -23.64 -9.49
C ARG A 146 -26.96 -24.68 -9.04
N PRO A 147 -25.69 -24.29 -8.78
CA PRO A 147 -24.76 -25.14 -8.07
C PRO A 147 -25.48 -25.55 -6.81
N VAL A 148 -25.70 -26.85 -6.63
CA VAL A 148 -26.06 -27.41 -5.32
C VAL A 148 -25.14 -26.68 -4.35
N GLU A 149 -25.72 -26.03 -3.32
CA GLU A 149 -24.94 -25.34 -2.30
C GLU A 149 -23.72 -26.21 -2.01
N PRO A 150 -22.48 -25.66 -2.05
CA PRO A 150 -21.35 -26.45 -1.62
C PRO A 150 -21.73 -26.93 -0.21
N VAL A 151 -22.06 -28.22 -0.11
CA VAL A 151 -22.06 -28.94 1.16
C VAL A 151 -20.76 -28.48 1.77
N PRO A 152 -20.79 -27.85 2.98
CA PRO A 152 -19.63 -27.20 3.57
C PRO A 152 -18.42 -28.05 3.22
N GLU A 153 -17.52 -27.53 2.38
CA GLU A 153 -16.34 -28.28 1.97
C GLU A 153 -15.76 -28.80 3.28
N GLU A 154 -15.81 -30.12 3.50
CA GLU A 154 -15.20 -30.71 4.67
C GLU A 154 -13.80 -30.10 4.72
N PRO A 155 -13.43 -29.45 5.84
CA PRO A 155 -12.22 -28.65 5.92
C PRO A 155 -11.10 -29.47 5.31
N LYS A 156 -10.58 -28.99 4.17
CA LYS A 156 -9.51 -29.66 3.43
C LYS A 156 -8.47 -30.08 4.47
N PRO A 157 -8.17 -31.37 4.64
CA PRO A 157 -7.52 -31.87 5.85
C PRO A 157 -6.32 -31.00 6.15
N THR A 158 -6.37 -30.27 7.27
CA THR A 158 -5.24 -29.41 7.63
C THR A 158 -4.07 -30.35 7.90
N GLU A 159 -2.82 -29.90 7.67
CA GLU A 159 -1.65 -30.75 7.90
C GLU A 159 -1.66 -31.42 9.29
N LEU A 160 -2.29 -30.79 10.28
CA LEU A 160 -2.52 -31.33 11.62
C LEU A 160 -3.46 -32.55 11.66
N ASP A 161 -4.51 -32.59 10.85
CA ASP A 161 -5.42 -33.73 10.76
C ASP A 161 -4.74 -34.92 10.08
N VAL A 162 -3.96 -34.64 9.02
CA VAL A 162 -3.12 -35.64 8.35
C VAL A 162 -2.06 -36.19 9.30
N LEU A 163 -1.44 -35.34 10.14
CA LEU A 163 -0.44 -35.76 11.13
C LEU A 163 -1.05 -36.62 12.25
N ASN A 164 -2.29 -36.32 12.67
CA ASN A 164 -3.01 -37.15 13.64
C ASN A 164 -3.39 -38.51 13.04
N GLU A 165 -3.85 -38.53 11.79
CA GLU A 165 -4.15 -39.76 11.05
C GLU A 165 -2.90 -40.63 10.85
N ILE A 166 -1.75 -40.04 10.47
CA ILE A 166 -0.46 -40.76 10.39
C ILE A 166 -0.04 -41.34 11.74
N ARG A 167 -0.22 -40.58 12.83
CA ARG A 167 0.12 -41.07 14.19
C ARG A 167 -0.69 -42.31 14.55
N ASP A 168 -1.99 -42.29 14.25
CA ASP A 168 -2.90 -43.36 14.61
C ASP A 168 -2.65 -44.61 13.74
N LEU A 169 -2.41 -44.44 12.43
CA LEU A 169 -1.98 -45.51 11.52
C LEU A 169 -0.64 -46.15 11.93
N LEU A 170 0.32 -45.36 12.43
CA LEU A 170 1.60 -45.88 12.93
C LEU A 170 1.44 -46.63 14.26
N LYS A 171 0.47 -46.25 15.09
CA LYS A 171 0.18 -46.95 16.35
C LYS A 171 -0.45 -48.32 16.08
N GLU A 172 -1.44 -48.37 15.18
CA GLU A 172 -2.08 -49.61 14.75
C GLU A 172 -1.07 -50.55 14.08
N THR A 173 -0.16 -50.02 13.25
CA THR A 173 0.94 -50.79 12.66
C THR A 173 1.91 -51.35 13.72
N LYS A 174 2.17 -50.61 14.81
CA LYS A 174 3.00 -51.07 15.93
C LYS A 174 2.31 -52.15 16.77
N GLU A 175 1.00 -52.06 16.95
CA GLU A 175 0.21 -53.06 17.67
C GLU A 175 0.15 -54.37 16.87
N ASN A 176 -0.14 -54.31 15.56
CA ASN A 176 -0.10 -55.48 14.65
C ASN A 176 1.29 -56.13 14.53
N LYS A 177 2.38 -55.39 14.81
CA LYS A 177 3.75 -55.91 14.80
C LYS A 177 4.17 -56.53 16.14
N LYS A 178 3.40 -56.36 17.22
CA LYS A 178 3.64 -57.00 18.52
C LYS A 178 2.90 -58.32 18.69
N GLU A 179 1.85 -58.57 17.90
CA GLU A 179 1.08 -59.81 17.90
C GLU A 179 1.64 -60.89 16.94
N LYS A 180 2.72 -60.58 16.21
CA LYS A 180 3.54 -61.53 15.44
C LYS A 180 4.90 -61.70 16.07
#